data_AF-A0A974UBX3-F1
#
_entry.id   AF-A0A974UBX3-F1
#
_cell.length_a   1.000
_cell.length_b   1.000
_cell.length_c   1.000
_cell.angle_alpha   90.00
_cell.angle_beta   90.00
_cell.angle_gamma   90.00
#
_symmetry.space_group_name_H-M   'P 1'
#
loop_
_entity.id
_entity.type
_entity.pdbx_description
1 polymer ?
#
loop_
_entity_poly.entity_id
_entity_poly.type
_entity_poly.pdbx_seq_one_letter_code
_entity_poly.pdbx_strand_id
1 'polypeptide(L)'
;MNGQIHEYDGLLFGNGLSLNLISQLQPLIKPDKHYLLHIDGFLKAFITNQLSPREESLIFKLFYDKKDTTNLLFFKKLKETFKQYYTAHDSNIEYWFGADLFTKEEECDYDYPTIRTSFPFLYNIWHEIMVDYLTYLNFTQKLENFEESIKSFVRRDARIFTTNFDRLFEGLKPDHIHGSFVKGIKKKEELIFTLRSNKTFDYKCLWGWNGIGKLEEISKIRKIPGYDTFFDFDFFFDENLSLRNLLVYGVGFQISGYEERLSASIPKYKEPTIGGIVDEHLFIRLNGMQNQRQLKKITFAYYSDSDLRHYEYLSDYFGLSDVDFIKSSSLLFSI
;
A
#
# COMPACT_ATOMS: atom_id res chain seq x y z
N MET A 1 -25.84 -15.87 19.09
CA MET A 1 -26.34 -14.62 18.47
C MET A 1 -26.35 -14.87 16.97
N ASN A 2 -27.54 -14.97 16.38
CA ASN A 2 -27.72 -15.05 14.94
C ASN A 2 -27.81 -13.61 14.41
N GLY A 3 -26.70 -13.09 13.90
CA GLY A 3 -26.66 -11.82 13.15
C GLY A 3 -26.12 -12.14 11.77
N GLN A 4 -26.88 -11.79 10.73
CA GLN A 4 -26.66 -12.16 9.33
C GLN A 4 -25.18 -12.08 8.94
N ILE A 5 -24.63 -13.23 8.49
CA ILE A 5 -23.39 -13.25 7.71
C ILE A 5 -23.75 -12.51 6.42
N HIS A 6 -23.41 -11.23 6.32
CA HIS A 6 -23.35 -10.56 5.03
C HIS A 6 -22.20 -11.23 4.28
N GLU A 7 -22.53 -12.26 3.50
CA GLU A 7 -21.61 -12.83 2.54
C GLU A 7 -21.25 -11.73 1.52
N TYR A 8 -20.06 -11.16 1.66
CA TYR A 8 -19.54 -10.15 0.75
C TYR A 8 -19.08 -10.81 -0.55
N ASP A 9 -19.56 -10.36 -1.70
CA ASP A 9 -19.06 -10.80 -3.02
C ASP A 9 -17.89 -9.93 -3.52
N GLY A 10 -17.53 -8.89 -2.78
CA GLY A 10 -16.30 -8.13 -2.96
C GLY A 10 -15.57 -7.87 -1.64
N LEU A 11 -14.24 -7.91 -1.68
CA LEU A 11 -13.37 -7.42 -0.61
C LEU A 11 -12.33 -6.47 -1.21
N LEU A 12 -12.22 -5.26 -0.68
CA LEU A 12 -11.13 -4.33 -0.95
C LEU A 12 -10.36 -4.10 0.34
N PHE A 13 -9.09 -4.49 0.39
CA PHE A 13 -8.29 -4.32 1.60
C PHE A 13 -7.00 -3.53 1.39
N GLY A 14 -6.54 -2.91 2.48
CA GLY A 14 -5.26 -2.21 2.54
C GLY A 14 -4.39 -2.68 3.71
N ASN A 15 -3.43 -1.83 4.10
CA ASN A 15 -2.38 -2.20 5.06
C ASN A 15 -2.94 -2.58 6.44
N GLY A 16 -4.15 -2.13 6.81
CA GLY A 16 -4.80 -2.53 8.05
C GLY A 16 -5.03 -4.05 8.16
N LEU A 17 -5.16 -4.78 7.04
CA LEU A 17 -5.24 -6.25 7.06
C LEU A 17 -3.88 -6.87 7.39
N SER A 18 -2.80 -6.37 6.77
CA SER A 18 -1.42 -6.77 7.08
C SER A 18 -1.10 -6.48 8.54
N LEU A 19 -1.47 -5.30 9.06
CA LEU A 19 -1.29 -4.93 10.47
C LEU A 19 -2.07 -5.82 11.43
N ASN A 20 -3.30 -6.23 11.08
CA ASN A 20 -4.07 -7.18 11.89
C ASN A 20 -3.31 -8.51 12.01
N LEU A 21 -2.92 -9.11 10.88
CA LEU A 21 -2.11 -10.33 10.88
C LEU A 21 -0.83 -10.18 11.69
N ILE A 22 -0.05 -9.12 11.43
CA ILE A 22 1.21 -8.84 12.10
C ILE A 22 1.02 -8.72 13.62
N SER A 23 -0.05 -8.05 14.08
CA SER A 23 -0.33 -7.90 15.51
C SER A 23 -0.56 -9.25 16.23
N GLN A 24 -1.12 -10.24 15.52
CA GLN A 24 -1.33 -11.58 16.05
C GLN A 24 -0.05 -12.43 16.03
N LEU A 25 0.82 -12.19 15.06
CA LEU A 25 2.12 -12.87 14.95
C LEU A 25 3.16 -12.30 15.93
N GLN A 26 3.11 -11.00 16.24
CA GLN A 26 4.11 -10.31 17.06
C GLN A 26 4.39 -10.97 18.43
N PRO A 27 3.39 -11.42 19.21
CA PRO A 27 3.63 -12.13 20.48
C PRO A 27 4.39 -13.45 20.33
N LEU A 28 4.38 -14.04 19.13
CA LEU A 28 5.06 -15.30 18.81
C LEU A 28 6.51 -15.09 18.32
N ILE A 29 6.92 -13.83 18.13
CA ILE A 29 8.24 -13.46 17.61
C ILE A 29 9.08 -12.87 18.74
N LYS A 30 10.38 -13.17 18.73
CA LYS A 30 11.31 -12.67 19.74
C LYS A 30 11.37 -11.13 19.72
N PRO A 31 11.41 -10.45 20.88
CA PRO A 31 11.41 -8.99 20.94
C PRO A 31 12.51 -8.31 20.13
N ASP A 32 13.71 -8.90 20.08
CA ASP A 32 14.85 -8.40 19.30
C ASP A 32 14.65 -8.47 17.78
N LYS A 33 13.57 -9.11 17.31
CA LYS A 33 13.19 -9.22 15.89
C LYS A 33 11.89 -8.48 15.55
N HIS A 34 11.25 -7.79 16.50
CA HIS A 34 10.02 -7.03 16.24
C HIS A 34 10.19 -5.92 15.19
N TYR A 35 11.42 -5.40 14.98
CA TYR A 35 11.67 -4.41 13.93
C TYR A 35 11.39 -4.94 12.52
N LEU A 36 11.43 -6.27 12.30
CA LEU A 36 11.12 -6.86 10.99
C LEU A 36 9.64 -6.77 10.63
N LEU A 37 8.76 -6.58 11.61
CA LEU A 37 7.31 -6.69 11.43
C LEU A 37 6.66 -5.44 10.84
N HIS A 38 7.39 -4.33 10.75
CA HIS A 38 6.88 -3.15 10.03
C HIS A 38 8.04 -2.34 9.46
N ILE A 39 7.80 -1.70 8.32
CA ILE A 39 8.82 -1.04 7.51
C ILE A 39 9.56 0.09 8.25
N ASP A 40 8.88 0.98 9.00
CA ASP A 40 9.63 2.06 9.68
C ASP A 40 10.53 1.51 10.80
N GLY A 41 10.17 0.36 11.39
CA GLY A 41 10.94 -0.31 12.43
C GLY A 41 12.21 -0.88 11.83
N PHE A 42 12.07 -1.54 10.68
CA PHE A 42 13.19 -2.05 9.91
C PHE A 42 14.11 -0.93 9.43
N LEU A 43 13.56 0.16 8.91
CA LEU A 43 14.36 1.29 8.44
C LEU A 43 15.04 2.04 9.60
N LYS A 44 14.38 2.21 10.75
CA LYS A 44 15.01 2.72 11.97
C LYS A 44 16.15 1.82 12.42
N ALA A 45 15.97 0.49 12.39
CA ALA A 45 17.05 -0.46 12.69
C ALA A 45 18.19 -0.39 11.64
N PHE A 46 17.86 -0.19 10.37
CA PHE A 46 18.82 -0.01 9.28
C PHE A 46 19.73 1.20 9.53
N ILE A 47 19.16 2.39 9.72
CA ILE A 47 19.93 3.64 9.88
C ILE A 47 20.69 3.73 11.21
N THR A 48 20.26 2.99 12.24
CA THR A 48 20.93 2.96 13.55
C THR A 48 21.94 1.81 13.70
N ASN A 49 22.17 1.02 12.64
CA ASN A 49 23.06 -0.15 12.64
C ASN A 49 22.64 -1.26 13.63
N GLN A 50 21.33 -1.46 13.80
CA GLN A 50 20.76 -2.51 14.64
C GLN A 50 20.32 -3.76 13.85
N LEU A 51 20.40 -3.72 12.51
CA LEU A 51 20.23 -4.93 11.70
C LEU A 51 21.35 -5.93 11.97
N SER A 52 21.06 -7.21 11.76
CA SER A 52 22.10 -8.23 11.80
C SER A 52 23.09 -8.04 10.63
N PRO A 53 24.35 -8.48 10.78
CA PRO A 53 25.34 -8.42 9.69
C PRO A 53 24.87 -9.10 8.40
N ARG A 54 24.04 -10.15 8.52
CA ARG A 54 23.46 -10.87 7.37
C ARG A 54 22.46 -9.99 6.62
N GLU A 55 21.52 -9.36 7.32
CA GLU A 55 20.52 -8.47 6.71
C GLU A 55 21.20 -7.26 6.06
N GLU A 56 22.14 -6.62 6.75
CA GLU A 56 22.85 -5.47 6.19
C GLU A 56 23.71 -5.82 4.97
N SER A 57 24.39 -6.98 5.00
CA SER A 57 25.16 -7.48 3.85
C SER A 57 24.26 -7.79 2.65
N LEU A 58 23.03 -8.28 2.88
CA LEU A 58 22.06 -8.52 1.82
C LEU A 58 21.64 -7.21 1.15
N ILE A 59 21.26 -6.20 1.94
CA ILE A 59 20.88 -4.88 1.40
C ILE A 59 22.05 -4.29 0.61
N PHE A 60 23.27 -4.31 1.16
CA PHE A 60 24.46 -3.80 0.48
C PHE A 60 24.66 -4.47 -0.88
N LYS A 61 24.60 -5.81 -0.92
CA LYS A 61 24.80 -6.57 -2.14
C LYS A 61 23.76 -6.21 -3.21
N LEU A 62 22.50 -6.04 -2.82
CA LEU A 62 21.41 -5.71 -3.74
C LEU A 62 21.51 -4.28 -4.31
N PHE A 63 22.15 -3.36 -3.59
CA PHE A 63 22.38 -1.99 -4.08
C PHE A 63 23.64 -1.85 -4.93
N TYR A 64 24.72 -2.56 -4.60
CA TYR A 64 26.05 -2.22 -5.11
C TYR A 64 26.84 -3.36 -5.76
N ASP A 65 26.34 -4.61 -5.73
CA ASP A 65 26.91 -5.86 -6.27
C ASP A 65 28.34 -6.25 -5.81
N LYS A 66 29.24 -5.27 -5.67
CA LYS A 66 30.65 -5.38 -5.32
C LYS A 66 30.97 -4.51 -4.11
N LYS A 67 31.73 -5.08 -3.17
CA LYS A 67 32.26 -4.37 -2.02
C LYS A 67 33.58 -3.70 -2.36
N ASP A 68 33.55 -2.38 -2.54
CA ASP A 68 34.74 -1.52 -2.66
C ASP A 68 34.55 -0.22 -1.86
N THR A 69 35.61 0.57 -1.74
CA THR A 69 35.62 1.81 -0.96
C THR A 69 34.55 2.80 -1.41
N THR A 70 34.29 2.89 -2.71
CA THR A 70 33.32 3.82 -3.29
C THR A 70 31.89 3.40 -2.93
N ASN A 71 31.57 2.12 -3.12
CA ASN A 71 30.24 1.59 -2.80
C ASN A 71 29.95 1.60 -1.30
N LEU A 72 30.96 1.38 -0.45
CA LEU A 72 30.83 1.55 1.00
C LEU A 72 30.49 2.98 1.39
N LEU A 73 31.10 3.97 0.71
CA LEU A 73 30.79 5.38 0.93
C LEU A 73 29.36 5.71 0.49
N PHE A 74 28.92 5.21 -0.68
CA PHE A 74 27.54 5.42 -1.14
C PHE A 74 26.50 4.76 -0.24
N PHE A 75 26.76 3.55 0.24
CA PHE A 75 25.86 2.89 1.19
C PHE A 75 25.75 3.67 2.51
N LYS A 76 26.88 4.19 3.02
CA LYS A 76 26.87 5.06 4.20
C LYS A 76 26.05 6.34 3.95
N LYS A 77 26.25 6.98 2.80
CA LYS A 77 25.48 8.18 2.41
C LYS A 77 23.98 7.89 2.33
N LEU A 78 23.59 6.75 1.74
CA LEU A 78 22.19 6.31 1.70
C LEU A 78 21.59 6.23 3.11
N LYS A 79 22.29 5.61 4.05
CA LYS A 79 21.84 5.52 5.46
C LYS A 79 21.73 6.89 6.11
N GLU A 80 22.68 7.79 5.85
CA GLU A 80 22.66 9.17 6.34
C GLU A 80 21.46 9.96 5.81
N THR A 81 21.14 9.82 4.52
CA THR A 81 19.95 10.43 3.90
C THR A 81 18.66 9.95 4.57
N PHE A 82 18.49 8.64 4.75
CA PHE A 82 17.32 8.10 5.46
C PHE A 82 17.26 8.57 6.93
N LYS A 83 18.42 8.70 7.58
CA LYS A 83 18.49 9.23 8.95
C LYS A 83 18.04 10.67 9.04
N GLN A 84 18.41 11.53 8.08
CA GLN A 84 17.93 12.91 8.01
C GLN A 84 16.40 12.94 7.89
N TYR A 85 15.83 12.14 6.99
CA TYR A 85 14.38 12.04 6.85
C TYR A 85 13.68 11.62 8.15
N TYR A 86 14.13 10.55 8.80
CA TYR A 86 13.51 10.11 10.06
C TYR A 86 13.72 11.09 11.22
N THR A 87 14.70 11.99 11.11
CA THR A 87 14.87 13.11 12.06
C THR A 87 13.82 14.20 11.83
N ALA A 88 13.41 14.44 10.58
CA ALA A 88 12.43 15.46 10.23
C ALA A 88 10.97 15.00 10.41
N HIS A 89 10.65 13.73 10.10
CA HIS A 89 9.26 13.27 9.94
C HIS A 89 8.84 12.12 10.87
N ASP A 90 9.79 11.51 11.59
CA ASP A 90 9.66 10.40 12.56
C ASP A 90 8.99 9.08 12.07
N SER A 91 8.08 9.07 11.08
CA SER A 91 7.47 7.84 10.53
C SER A 91 6.67 8.06 9.24
N ASN A 92 6.24 6.96 8.59
CA ASN A 92 5.27 6.93 7.49
C ASN A 92 5.74 7.59 6.18
N ILE A 93 6.83 7.05 5.61
CA ILE A 93 7.43 7.54 4.34
C ILE A 93 6.41 7.66 3.21
N GLU A 94 5.47 6.73 3.08
CA GLU A 94 4.48 6.77 2.00
C GLU A 94 3.53 7.97 2.13
N TYR A 95 3.07 8.27 3.34
CA TYR A 95 2.32 9.49 3.62
C TYR A 95 3.12 10.73 3.27
N TRP A 96 4.36 10.83 3.75
CA TRP A 96 5.19 12.03 3.52
C TRP A 96 5.56 12.20 2.05
N PHE A 97 5.68 11.13 1.28
CA PHE A 97 5.78 11.25 -0.18
C PHE A 97 4.54 11.85 -0.82
N GLY A 98 3.34 11.51 -0.31
CA GLY A 98 2.10 12.13 -0.74
C GLY A 98 1.91 13.56 -0.23
N ALA A 99 2.39 13.87 0.98
CA ALA A 99 2.35 15.20 1.58
C ALA A 99 3.34 16.16 0.89
N ASP A 100 4.56 15.70 0.66
CA ASP A 100 5.65 16.45 0.05
C ASP A 100 5.66 16.35 -1.48
N LEU A 101 4.66 15.68 -2.07
CA LEU A 101 4.57 15.43 -3.53
C LEU A 101 4.75 16.71 -4.36
N PHE A 102 4.29 17.84 -3.83
CA PHE A 102 4.31 19.16 -4.48
C PHE A 102 5.23 20.17 -3.78
N THR A 103 5.91 19.75 -2.70
CA THR A 103 6.96 20.54 -2.07
C THR A 103 8.13 20.59 -3.04
N LYS A 104 8.72 21.77 -3.27
CA LYS A 104 9.89 21.83 -4.16
C LYS A 104 11.03 21.03 -3.52
N GLU A 105 11.82 20.34 -4.34
CA GLU A 105 12.96 19.55 -3.83
C GLU A 105 13.93 20.39 -2.96
N GLU A 106 14.01 21.69 -3.21
CA GLU A 106 14.82 22.66 -2.46
C GLU A 106 14.24 23.02 -1.07
N GLU A 107 12.98 22.69 -0.80
CA GLU A 107 12.25 22.99 0.44
C GLU A 107 12.22 21.78 1.40
N CYS A 108 12.76 20.63 1.00
CA CYS A 108 12.90 19.45 1.86
C CYS A 108 14.19 19.52 2.69
N ASP A 109 14.12 19.23 3.99
CA ASP A 109 15.28 19.13 4.90
C ASP A 109 16.14 17.87 4.69
N TYR A 110 15.87 17.10 3.63
CA TYR A 110 16.49 15.84 3.29
C TYR A 110 16.59 15.66 1.77
N ASP A 111 17.46 14.77 1.30
CA ASP A 111 17.61 14.44 -0.13
C ASP A 111 16.40 13.62 -0.64
N TYR A 112 15.31 14.32 -0.93
CA TYR A 112 14.04 13.76 -1.40
C TYR A 112 14.20 12.88 -2.65
N PRO A 113 14.94 13.28 -3.71
CA PRO A 113 15.16 12.41 -4.87
C PRO A 113 15.80 11.06 -4.54
N THR A 114 16.78 11.03 -3.63
CA THR A 114 17.41 9.79 -3.21
C THR A 114 16.44 8.88 -2.46
N ILE A 115 15.63 9.42 -1.54
CA ILE A 115 14.64 8.61 -0.80
C ILE A 115 13.55 8.12 -1.75
N ARG A 116 12.96 9.01 -2.56
CA ARG A 116 11.91 8.67 -3.54
C ARG A 116 12.34 7.54 -4.45
N THR A 117 13.59 7.57 -4.91
CA THR A 117 14.07 6.53 -5.83
C THR A 117 14.52 5.24 -5.15
N SER A 118 14.92 5.29 -3.88
CA SER A 118 15.52 4.13 -3.17
C SER A 118 14.54 3.42 -2.25
N PHE A 119 13.53 4.13 -1.75
CA PHE A 119 12.55 3.59 -0.80
C PHE A 119 11.74 2.42 -1.37
N PRO A 120 11.17 2.46 -2.59
CA PRO A 120 10.47 1.31 -3.17
C PRO A 120 11.33 0.04 -3.19
N PHE A 121 12.63 0.21 -3.44
CA PHE A 121 13.59 -0.90 -3.43
C PHE A 121 13.87 -1.43 -2.03
N LEU A 122 14.14 -0.56 -1.06
CA LEU A 122 14.30 -0.95 0.33
C LEU A 122 13.05 -1.60 0.91
N TYR A 123 11.87 -1.13 0.52
CA TYR A 123 10.59 -1.70 0.95
C TYR A 123 10.41 -3.11 0.41
N ASN A 124 10.67 -3.33 -0.89
CA ASN A 124 10.62 -4.69 -1.43
C ASN A 124 11.66 -5.62 -0.76
N ILE A 125 12.86 -5.13 -0.47
CA ILE A 125 13.90 -5.90 0.24
C ILE A 125 13.44 -6.26 1.66
N TRP A 126 12.88 -5.30 2.40
CA TRP A 126 12.31 -5.53 3.73
C TRP A 126 11.23 -6.61 3.67
N HIS A 127 10.31 -6.53 2.71
CA HIS A 127 9.22 -7.48 2.57
C HIS A 127 9.75 -8.91 2.33
N GLU A 128 10.74 -9.08 1.45
CA GLU A 128 11.39 -10.38 1.22
C GLU A 128 12.06 -10.92 2.50
N ILE A 129 12.80 -10.08 3.23
CA ILE A 129 13.43 -10.47 4.51
C ILE A 129 12.38 -10.89 5.55
N MET A 130 11.29 -10.14 5.65
CA MET A 130 10.20 -10.45 6.57
C MET A 130 9.55 -11.80 6.20
N VAL A 131 9.20 -12.02 4.94
CA VAL A 131 8.59 -13.28 4.46
C VAL A 131 9.54 -14.47 4.67
N ASP A 132 10.83 -14.32 4.38
CA ASP A 132 11.83 -15.35 4.65
C ASP A 132 11.91 -15.70 6.14
N TYR A 133 11.82 -14.69 7.01
CA TYR A 133 11.84 -14.88 8.46
C TYR A 133 10.58 -15.59 8.97
N LEU A 134 9.39 -15.20 8.50
CA LEU A 134 8.13 -15.89 8.83
C LEU A 134 8.15 -17.36 8.35
N THR A 135 8.72 -17.61 7.18
CA THR A 135 8.92 -18.97 6.64
C THR A 135 9.87 -19.78 7.52
N TYR A 136 11.00 -19.20 7.94
CA TYR A 136 11.94 -19.84 8.86
C TYR A 136 11.29 -20.23 10.20
N LEU A 137 10.33 -19.44 10.69
CA LEU A 137 9.56 -19.75 11.90
C LEU A 137 8.44 -20.77 11.69
N ASN A 138 8.26 -21.30 10.47
CA ASN A 138 7.17 -22.20 10.08
C ASN A 138 5.76 -21.59 10.30
N PHE A 139 5.60 -20.30 10.01
CA PHE A 139 4.30 -19.62 10.17
C PHE A 139 3.33 -19.84 9.01
N THR A 140 3.67 -20.66 8.01
CA THR A 140 2.82 -20.92 6.83
C THR A 140 1.38 -21.30 7.22
N GLN A 141 1.18 -22.26 8.14
CA GLN A 141 -0.15 -22.66 8.58
C GLN A 141 -0.94 -21.52 9.25
N LYS A 142 -0.25 -20.61 9.94
CA LYS A 142 -0.87 -19.44 10.61
C LYS A 142 -1.37 -18.43 9.59
N LEU A 143 -0.59 -18.21 8.53
CA LEU A 143 -1.01 -17.37 7.40
C LEU A 143 -2.23 -17.97 6.71
N GLU A 144 -2.20 -19.28 6.41
CA GLU A 144 -3.32 -19.99 5.80
C GLU A 144 -4.58 -19.94 6.67
N ASN A 145 -4.47 -20.17 7.99
CA ASN A 145 -5.61 -20.06 8.91
C ASN A 145 -6.21 -18.66 8.91
N PHE A 146 -5.37 -17.62 8.89
CA PHE A 146 -5.83 -16.24 8.82
C PHE A 146 -6.57 -15.96 7.50
N GLU A 147 -6.03 -16.41 6.37
CA GLU A 147 -6.72 -16.32 5.07
C GLU A 147 -8.06 -17.09 5.06
N GLU A 148 -8.11 -18.31 5.60
CA GLU A 148 -9.37 -19.08 5.73
C GLU A 148 -10.38 -18.37 6.64
N SER A 149 -9.93 -17.70 7.69
CA SER A 149 -10.81 -16.89 8.54
C SER A 149 -11.41 -15.72 7.76
N ILE A 150 -10.67 -15.08 6.84
CA ILE A 150 -11.21 -14.04 5.95
C ILE A 150 -12.22 -14.64 4.98
N LYS A 151 -11.91 -15.80 4.38
CA LYS A 151 -12.82 -16.53 3.48
C LYS A 151 -14.16 -16.90 4.12
N SER A 152 -14.24 -16.96 5.45
CA SER A 152 -15.52 -17.18 6.14
C SER A 152 -16.50 -15.98 6.10
N PHE A 153 -16.01 -14.79 5.76
CA PHE A 153 -16.82 -13.56 5.64
C PHE A 153 -17.14 -13.20 4.19
N VAL A 154 -16.37 -13.70 3.22
CA VAL A 154 -16.58 -13.45 1.80
C VAL A 154 -17.15 -14.68 1.11
N ARG A 155 -17.84 -14.48 -0.01
CA ARG A 155 -18.35 -15.58 -0.83
C ARG A 155 -17.20 -16.35 -1.47
N ARG A 156 -17.46 -17.61 -1.80
CA ARG A 156 -16.49 -18.48 -2.47
C ARG A 156 -15.99 -17.92 -3.81
N ASP A 157 -16.85 -17.20 -4.52
CA ASP A 157 -16.59 -16.55 -5.80
C ASP A 157 -16.35 -15.03 -5.68
N ALA A 158 -16.06 -14.54 -4.46
CA ALA A 158 -15.82 -13.13 -4.23
C ALA A 158 -14.61 -12.61 -5.02
N ARG A 159 -14.73 -11.38 -5.53
CA ARG A 159 -13.58 -10.64 -6.09
C ARG A 159 -12.83 -9.95 -4.96
N ILE A 160 -11.53 -10.14 -4.90
CA ILE A 160 -10.68 -9.61 -3.83
C ILE A 160 -9.70 -8.64 -4.48
N PHE A 161 -9.66 -7.42 -3.98
CA PHE A 161 -8.80 -6.33 -4.45
C PHE A 161 -7.91 -5.84 -3.32
N THR A 162 -6.70 -5.39 -3.64
CA THR A 162 -5.80 -4.84 -2.63
C THR A 162 -5.04 -3.61 -3.09
N THR A 163 -4.95 -2.62 -2.20
CA THR A 163 -4.03 -1.47 -2.36
C THR A 163 -2.61 -1.82 -1.93
N ASN A 164 -2.39 -2.97 -1.30
CA ASN A 164 -1.07 -3.35 -0.80
C ASN A 164 -0.17 -3.84 -1.93
N PHE A 165 1.11 -3.49 -1.82
CA PHE A 165 2.17 -4.10 -2.63
C PHE A 165 2.69 -5.40 -2.02
N ASP A 166 2.48 -5.57 -0.70
CA ASP A 166 2.87 -6.78 0.02
C ASP A 166 2.08 -8.00 -0.47
N ARG A 167 2.72 -9.15 -0.32
CA ARG A 167 2.21 -10.43 -0.82
C ARG A 167 1.94 -11.41 0.31
N LEU A 168 1.51 -10.90 1.46
CA LEU A 168 1.18 -11.74 2.61
C LEU A 168 -0.06 -12.58 2.38
N PHE A 169 -0.95 -12.14 1.47
CA PHE A 169 -2.28 -12.72 1.26
C PHE A 169 -2.49 -13.31 -0.14
N GLU A 170 -1.43 -13.78 -0.80
CA GLU A 170 -1.50 -14.35 -2.16
C GLU A 170 -2.39 -15.60 -2.25
N GLY A 171 -2.61 -16.32 -1.14
CA GLY A 171 -3.54 -17.46 -1.12
C GLY A 171 -5.01 -17.05 -1.24
N LEU A 172 -5.33 -15.78 -0.99
CA LEU A 172 -6.62 -15.17 -1.34
C LEU A 172 -6.74 -14.85 -2.83
N LYS A 173 -5.63 -14.80 -3.57
CA LYS A 173 -5.53 -14.37 -4.97
C LYS A 173 -6.12 -12.96 -5.19
N PRO A 174 -5.58 -11.93 -4.51
CA PRO A 174 -6.07 -10.58 -4.67
C PRO A 174 -5.62 -9.96 -6.01
N ASP A 175 -6.50 -9.16 -6.58
CA ASP A 175 -6.22 -8.27 -7.71
C ASP A 175 -5.46 -7.03 -7.16
N HIS A 176 -4.18 -6.90 -7.50
CA HIS A 176 -3.30 -5.82 -7.01
C HIS A 176 -3.53 -4.51 -7.77
N ILE A 177 -4.43 -3.67 -7.26
CA ILE A 177 -4.90 -2.47 -7.98
C ILE A 177 -3.86 -1.34 -8.04
N HIS A 178 -2.85 -1.36 -7.18
CA HIS A 178 -1.70 -0.43 -7.21
C HIS A 178 -0.39 -1.13 -7.59
N GLY A 179 -0.44 -2.40 -7.99
CA GLY A 179 0.73 -3.21 -8.29
C GLY A 179 1.25 -4.01 -7.10
N SER A 180 2.32 -4.78 -7.30
CA SER A 180 2.86 -5.72 -6.31
C SER A 180 4.39 -5.70 -6.23
N PHE A 181 4.91 -6.18 -5.11
CA PHE A 181 6.35 -6.37 -4.95
C PHE A 181 6.90 -7.50 -5.85
N VAL A 182 8.11 -7.29 -6.35
CA VAL A 182 8.82 -8.25 -7.19
C VAL A 182 9.45 -9.35 -6.33
N LYS A 183 9.23 -10.62 -6.70
CA LYS A 183 9.71 -11.79 -5.96
C LYS A 183 11.17 -12.04 -6.22
N GLY A 184 11.94 -12.29 -5.17
CA GLY A 184 13.34 -12.66 -5.30
C GLY A 184 14.19 -11.59 -5.97
N ILE A 185 13.81 -10.32 -5.82
CA ILE A 185 14.45 -9.17 -6.46
C ILE A 185 15.97 -9.19 -6.31
N LYS A 186 16.70 -8.90 -7.39
CA LYS A 186 18.17 -8.92 -7.40
C LYS A 186 18.82 -7.56 -7.55
N LYS A 187 18.12 -6.62 -8.18
CA LYS A 187 18.64 -5.27 -8.46
C LYS A 187 17.49 -4.27 -8.61
N LYS A 188 17.80 -3.00 -8.43
CA LYS A 188 16.82 -1.90 -8.42
C LYS A 188 16.04 -1.79 -9.73
N GLU A 189 16.67 -2.08 -10.86
CA GLU A 189 16.07 -1.96 -12.20
C GLU A 189 14.90 -2.94 -12.40
N GLU A 190 14.85 -4.02 -11.63
CA GLU A 190 13.75 -4.99 -11.71
C GLU A 190 12.42 -4.42 -11.19
N LEU A 191 12.44 -3.33 -10.42
CA LEU A 191 11.23 -2.60 -10.02
C LEU A 191 10.74 -1.63 -11.08
N ILE A 192 11.55 -1.33 -12.09
CA ILE A 192 11.17 -0.40 -13.14
C ILE A 192 10.23 -1.14 -14.10
N PHE A 193 9.03 -0.60 -14.28
CA PHE A 193 8.07 -1.05 -15.26
C PHE A 193 8.44 -0.52 -16.65
N THR A 194 8.63 0.79 -16.79
CA THR A 194 9.00 1.41 -18.06
C THR A 194 9.83 2.67 -17.87
N LEU A 195 10.67 2.98 -18.85
CA LEU A 195 11.43 4.23 -18.92
C LEU A 195 10.62 5.26 -19.73
N ARG A 196 10.26 6.39 -19.10
CA ARG A 196 9.68 7.55 -19.79
C ARG A 196 10.76 8.41 -20.46
N SER A 197 11.96 8.45 -19.88
CA SER A 197 13.17 9.08 -20.45
C SER A 197 14.43 8.49 -19.79
N ASN A 198 15.61 8.98 -20.15
CA ASN A 198 16.88 8.59 -19.50
C ASN A 198 16.91 8.83 -17.98
N LYS A 199 16.01 9.67 -17.45
CA LYS A 199 15.98 10.04 -16.02
C LYS A 199 14.62 9.80 -15.34
N THR A 200 13.59 9.46 -16.09
CA THR A 200 12.22 9.31 -15.57
C THR A 200 11.68 7.95 -15.93
N PHE A 201 11.06 7.28 -14.95
CA PHE A 201 10.59 5.92 -15.10
C PHE A 201 9.43 5.64 -14.15
N ASP A 202 8.61 4.67 -14.52
CA ASP A 202 7.49 4.19 -13.71
C ASP A 202 7.91 2.91 -13.00
N TYR A 203 7.52 2.76 -11.74
CA TYR A 203 7.70 1.53 -10.98
C TYR A 203 6.59 0.53 -11.30
N LYS A 204 6.80 -0.76 -10.98
CA LYS A 204 5.79 -1.83 -11.00
C LYS A 204 4.77 -1.77 -9.85
N CYS A 205 4.79 -0.67 -9.10
CA CYS A 205 4.02 -0.41 -7.89
C CYS A 205 3.82 1.10 -7.80
N LEU A 206 2.59 1.55 -7.57
CA LEU A 206 2.20 2.96 -7.60
C LEU A 206 2.45 3.64 -6.25
N TRP A 207 3.68 4.09 -6.03
CA TRP A 207 4.10 4.76 -4.81
C TRP A 207 3.78 6.26 -4.79
N GLY A 208 3.36 6.75 -3.63
CA GLY A 208 3.52 8.15 -3.23
C GLY A 208 2.79 9.15 -4.12
N TRP A 209 1.46 9.16 -4.04
CA TRP A 209 0.59 10.17 -4.65
C TRP A 209 -0.68 10.36 -3.82
N ASN A 210 -1.32 11.53 -3.93
CA ASN A 210 -2.72 11.69 -3.54
C ASN A 210 -3.63 10.88 -4.47
N GLY A 211 -4.90 10.69 -4.12
CA GLY A 211 -5.80 9.85 -4.91
C GLY A 211 -6.00 10.32 -6.35
N ILE A 212 -6.06 11.64 -6.59
CA ILE A 212 -6.19 12.19 -7.95
C ILE A 212 -4.95 11.88 -8.80
N GLY A 213 -3.76 12.13 -8.25
CA GLY A 213 -2.50 11.84 -8.91
C GLY A 213 -2.31 10.34 -9.18
N LYS A 214 -2.71 9.47 -8.23
CA LYS A 214 -2.74 8.02 -8.47
C LYS A 214 -3.64 7.67 -9.64
N LEU A 215 -4.85 8.24 -9.72
CA LEU A 215 -5.77 7.97 -10.83
C LEU A 215 -5.22 8.44 -12.19
N GLU A 216 -4.49 9.56 -12.20
CA GLU A 216 -3.79 10.04 -13.40
C GLU A 216 -2.69 9.05 -13.83
N GLU A 217 -1.87 8.59 -12.89
CA GLU A 217 -0.81 7.61 -13.16
C GLU A 217 -1.38 6.26 -13.60
N ILE A 218 -2.46 5.77 -12.98
CA ILE A 218 -3.20 4.58 -13.43
C ILE A 218 -3.64 4.75 -14.90
N SER A 219 -4.22 5.91 -15.24
CA SER A 219 -4.69 6.21 -16.59
C SER A 219 -3.57 6.29 -17.63
N LYS A 220 -2.36 6.69 -17.21
CA LYS A 220 -1.14 6.69 -18.05
C LYS A 220 -0.60 5.28 -18.23
N ILE A 221 -0.38 4.56 -17.13
CA ILE A 221 0.25 3.23 -17.12
C ILE A 221 -0.60 2.20 -17.86
N ARG A 222 -1.93 2.26 -17.75
CA ARG A 222 -2.85 1.38 -18.50
C ARG A 222 -2.64 1.42 -20.02
N LYS A 223 -2.11 2.51 -20.56
CA LYS A 223 -1.87 2.65 -22.01
C LYS A 223 -0.56 1.99 -22.47
N ILE A 224 0.22 1.46 -21.54
CA ILE A 224 1.56 0.90 -21.79
C ILE A 224 1.42 -0.62 -21.92
N PRO A 225 1.87 -1.24 -23.03
CA PRO A 225 1.79 -2.69 -23.20
C PRO A 225 2.46 -3.47 -22.05
N GLY A 226 1.79 -4.52 -21.56
CA GLY A 226 2.29 -5.39 -20.49
C GLY A 226 2.05 -4.88 -19.06
N TYR A 227 1.26 -3.83 -18.87
CA TYR A 227 0.91 -3.33 -17.52
C TYR A 227 0.21 -4.39 -16.67
N ASP A 228 -0.63 -5.21 -17.30
CA ASP A 228 -1.46 -6.28 -16.73
C ASP A 228 -0.65 -7.41 -16.10
N THR A 229 0.67 -7.46 -16.34
CA THR A 229 1.58 -8.38 -15.64
C THR A 229 1.82 -7.97 -14.19
N PHE A 230 1.67 -6.69 -13.86
CA PHE A 230 2.01 -6.14 -12.56
C PHE A 230 0.83 -5.45 -11.88
N PHE A 231 -0.11 -4.90 -12.64
CA PHE A 231 -1.24 -4.13 -12.14
C PHE A 231 -2.56 -4.74 -12.60
N ASP A 232 -3.49 -4.90 -11.66
CA ASP A 232 -4.88 -5.19 -12.01
C ASP A 232 -5.71 -3.91 -11.97
N PHE A 233 -5.89 -3.27 -13.11
CA PHE A 233 -6.71 -2.06 -13.21
C PHE A 233 -8.17 -2.35 -13.57
N ASP A 234 -8.60 -3.61 -13.64
CA ASP A 234 -9.97 -3.95 -13.99
C ASP A 234 -10.94 -3.42 -12.93
N PHE A 235 -10.51 -3.35 -11.67
CA PHE A 235 -11.26 -2.65 -10.62
C PHE A 235 -11.72 -1.26 -11.06
N PHE A 236 -10.88 -0.48 -11.76
CA PHE A 236 -11.18 0.90 -12.18
C PHE A 236 -11.90 1.00 -13.52
N PHE A 237 -11.73 0.03 -14.42
CA PHE A 237 -12.08 0.18 -15.82
C PHE A 237 -12.92 -0.93 -16.44
N ASP A 238 -13.13 -2.04 -15.73
CA ASP A 238 -14.08 -3.05 -16.16
C ASP A 238 -15.51 -2.54 -15.91
N GLU A 239 -16.22 -2.26 -17.00
CA GLU A 239 -17.62 -1.83 -17.01
C GLU A 239 -18.58 -2.99 -16.70
N ASN A 240 -18.09 -4.24 -16.71
CA ASN A 240 -18.88 -5.42 -16.39
C ASN A 240 -18.67 -5.89 -14.95
N LEU A 241 -17.74 -5.29 -14.21
CA LEU A 241 -17.53 -5.60 -12.80
C LEU A 241 -18.79 -5.23 -12.02
N SER A 242 -19.44 -6.25 -11.43
CA SER A 242 -20.61 -6.07 -10.57
C SER A 242 -20.38 -6.76 -9.23
N LEU A 243 -20.62 -6.01 -8.15
CA LEU A 243 -20.44 -6.42 -6.77
C LEU A 243 -21.71 -6.04 -6.00
N ARG A 244 -22.40 -6.97 -5.38
CA ARG A 244 -23.59 -6.64 -4.59
C ARG A 244 -23.23 -6.03 -3.24
N ASN A 245 -22.27 -6.62 -2.52
CA ASN A 245 -21.84 -6.22 -1.18
C ASN A 245 -20.32 -6.20 -1.13
N LEU A 246 -19.74 -5.00 -1.04
CA LEU A 246 -18.30 -4.80 -0.90
C LEU A 246 -17.92 -4.54 0.56
N LEU A 247 -17.00 -5.34 1.11
CA LEU A 247 -16.31 -5.00 2.35
C LEU A 247 -15.04 -4.21 2.04
N VAL A 248 -14.87 -3.04 2.63
CA VAL A 248 -13.63 -2.27 2.60
C VAL A 248 -12.93 -2.39 3.96
N TYR A 249 -11.72 -2.95 3.98
CA TYR A 249 -11.01 -3.26 5.22
C TYR A 249 -9.58 -2.70 5.25
N GLY A 250 -9.28 -1.84 6.22
CA GLY A 250 -7.88 -1.43 6.47
C GLY A 250 -7.26 -0.56 5.38
N VAL A 251 -8.08 0.13 4.58
CA VAL A 251 -7.61 1.14 3.62
C VAL A 251 -7.47 2.48 4.34
N GLY A 252 -6.31 3.13 4.20
CA GLY A 252 -6.01 4.40 4.86
C GLY A 252 -6.38 5.60 4.00
N PHE A 253 -7.42 6.35 4.38
CA PHE A 253 -7.85 7.58 3.70
C PHE A 253 -7.32 8.84 4.40
N GLN A 254 -6.02 8.86 4.70
CA GLN A 254 -5.39 9.99 5.39
C GLN A 254 -5.32 11.23 4.48
N ILE A 255 -5.37 12.41 5.08
CA ILE A 255 -5.21 13.68 4.35
C ILE A 255 -3.78 13.76 3.80
N SER A 256 -3.61 14.02 2.50
CA SER A 256 -2.31 14.19 1.82
C SER A 256 -2.15 15.60 1.25
N GLY A 257 -1.00 15.88 0.63
CA GLY A 257 -0.75 17.15 -0.06
C GLY A 257 -1.70 17.37 -1.25
N TYR A 258 -1.98 18.65 -1.55
CA TYR A 258 -2.83 19.11 -2.66
C TYR A 258 -2.14 20.24 -3.43
N GLU A 259 -2.16 20.20 -4.78
CA GLU A 259 -1.74 21.31 -5.64
C GLU A 259 -2.90 21.75 -6.54
N GLU A 260 -3.23 23.04 -6.50
CA GLU A 260 -4.34 23.64 -7.25
C GLU A 260 -4.22 23.44 -8.77
N ARG A 261 -3.00 23.25 -9.31
CA ARG A 261 -2.77 22.98 -10.73
C ARG A 261 -3.35 21.66 -11.23
N LEU A 262 -3.59 20.68 -10.34
CA LEU A 262 -4.27 19.42 -10.69
C LEU A 262 -5.74 19.64 -11.08
N SER A 263 -6.38 20.68 -10.56
CA SER A 263 -7.74 21.05 -10.96
C SER A 263 -7.82 21.57 -12.40
N ALA A 264 -6.71 22.14 -12.91
CA ALA A 264 -6.63 22.70 -14.25
C ALA A 264 -6.35 21.64 -15.33
N SER A 265 -5.60 20.58 -15.01
CA SER A 265 -5.27 19.49 -15.95
C SER A 265 -6.44 18.52 -16.17
N ILE A 266 -7.43 18.49 -15.27
CA ILE A 266 -8.55 17.56 -15.37
C ILE A 266 -9.89 18.27 -15.07
N PRO A 267 -10.48 18.97 -16.08
CA PRO A 267 -11.67 19.81 -15.91
C PRO A 267 -12.94 19.09 -15.43
N LYS A 268 -12.99 17.75 -15.52
CA LYS A 268 -14.10 16.94 -15.00
C LYS A 268 -14.16 16.86 -13.47
N TYR A 269 -13.14 17.37 -12.75
CA TYR A 269 -13.07 17.41 -11.29
C TYR A 269 -13.42 18.79 -10.70
N LYS A 270 -14.38 19.49 -11.32
CA LYS A 270 -15.04 20.66 -10.69
C LYS A 270 -16.14 20.26 -9.69
N GLU A 271 -16.32 18.97 -9.40
CA GLU A 271 -17.25 18.42 -8.39
C GLU A 271 -16.55 17.36 -7.52
N PRO A 272 -17.15 16.95 -6.39
CA PRO A 272 -16.52 17.00 -5.07
C PRO A 272 -15.29 16.09 -5.02
N THR A 273 -14.10 16.67 -5.21
CA THR A 273 -12.82 16.04 -4.89
C THR A 273 -12.08 16.96 -3.94
N ILE A 274 -11.63 16.42 -2.82
CA ILE A 274 -10.82 17.13 -1.83
C ILE A 274 -9.39 17.26 -2.38
N GLY A 275 -8.95 16.31 -3.22
CA GLY A 275 -7.65 16.30 -3.89
C GLY A 275 -6.45 16.12 -2.95
N GLY A 276 -6.69 16.07 -1.65
CA GLY A 276 -5.69 15.91 -0.60
C GLY A 276 -6.02 14.72 0.27
N ILE A 277 -6.39 13.57 -0.32
CA ILE A 277 -6.61 12.32 0.41
C ILE A 277 -5.86 11.19 -0.29
N VAL A 278 -5.17 10.35 0.49
CA VAL A 278 -4.56 9.11 -0.01
C VAL A 278 -5.67 8.17 -0.48
N ASP A 279 -5.51 7.63 -1.69
CA ASP A 279 -6.45 6.68 -2.29
C ASP A 279 -7.90 7.18 -2.48
N GLU A 280 -8.08 8.51 -2.55
CA GLU A 280 -9.36 9.17 -2.85
C GLU A 280 -10.06 8.63 -4.11
N HIS A 281 -9.28 8.19 -5.11
CA HIS A 281 -9.81 7.63 -6.35
C HIS A 281 -10.66 6.37 -6.16
N LEU A 282 -10.51 5.67 -5.02
CA LEU A 282 -11.38 4.57 -4.65
C LEU A 282 -12.80 5.07 -4.43
N PHE A 283 -13.01 6.15 -3.68
CA PHE A 283 -14.36 6.72 -3.48
C PHE A 283 -15.00 7.15 -4.80
N ILE A 284 -14.22 7.78 -5.69
CA ILE A 284 -14.69 8.17 -7.03
C ILE A 284 -15.18 6.93 -7.80
N ARG A 285 -14.41 5.83 -7.77
CA ARG A 285 -14.79 4.58 -8.43
C ARG A 285 -16.04 3.95 -7.78
N LEU A 286 -16.09 3.89 -6.45
CA LEU A 286 -17.23 3.31 -5.73
C LEU A 286 -18.53 4.06 -6.03
N ASN A 287 -18.52 5.40 -6.01
CA ASN A 287 -19.67 6.21 -6.41
C ASN A 287 -20.07 5.93 -7.86
N GLY A 288 -19.09 5.89 -8.78
CA GLY A 288 -19.33 5.53 -10.18
C GLY A 288 -20.02 4.17 -10.35
N MET A 289 -19.57 3.15 -9.62
CA MET A 289 -20.17 1.81 -9.65
C MET A 289 -21.62 1.82 -9.10
N GLN A 290 -21.91 2.60 -8.06
CA GLN A 290 -23.27 2.70 -7.53
C GLN A 290 -24.22 3.41 -8.49
N ASN A 291 -23.78 4.50 -9.13
CA ASN A 291 -24.56 5.21 -10.15
C ASN A 291 -24.87 4.32 -11.36
N GLN A 292 -23.95 3.41 -11.70
CA GLN A 292 -24.11 2.42 -12.77
C GLN A 292 -24.86 1.16 -12.32
N ARG A 293 -25.30 1.08 -11.05
CA ARG A 293 -25.94 -0.09 -10.43
C ARG A 293 -25.09 -1.36 -10.46
N GLN A 294 -23.78 -1.21 -10.60
CA GLN A 294 -22.78 -2.27 -10.49
C GLN A 294 -22.48 -2.61 -9.04
N LEU A 295 -22.55 -1.62 -8.15
CA LEU A 295 -22.34 -1.76 -6.72
C LEU A 295 -23.64 -1.43 -5.98
N LYS A 296 -24.09 -2.33 -5.09
CA LYS A 296 -25.28 -2.06 -4.27
C LYS A 296 -24.90 -1.50 -2.90
N LYS A 297 -24.21 -2.29 -2.08
CA LYS A 297 -23.90 -1.97 -0.68
C LYS A 297 -22.40 -1.92 -0.45
N ILE A 298 -21.96 -0.97 0.37
CA ILE A 298 -20.57 -0.84 0.82
C ILE A 298 -20.55 -0.97 2.34
N THR A 299 -19.58 -1.69 2.88
CA THR A 299 -19.34 -1.74 4.33
C THR A 299 -17.90 -1.37 4.62
N PHE A 300 -17.67 -0.28 5.35
CA PHE A 300 -16.34 0.14 5.78
C PHE A 300 -16.03 -0.41 7.17
N ALA A 301 -14.92 -1.14 7.29
CA ALA A 301 -14.38 -1.57 8.57
C ALA A 301 -13.51 -0.46 9.18
N TYR A 302 -13.85 0.00 10.38
CA TYR A 302 -13.15 1.09 11.09
C TYR A 302 -12.48 0.61 12.38
N TYR A 303 -11.35 1.20 12.76
CA TYR A 303 -10.58 0.81 13.96
C TYR A 303 -10.87 1.71 15.16
N SER A 304 -11.05 2.99 14.91
CA SER A 304 -11.33 4.00 15.93
C SER A 304 -12.56 4.84 15.58
N ASP A 305 -13.15 5.50 16.58
CA ASP A 305 -14.26 6.43 16.35
C ASP A 305 -13.83 7.64 15.49
N SER A 306 -12.53 7.93 15.42
CA SER A 306 -11.99 8.94 14.52
C SER A 306 -12.05 8.47 13.06
N ASP A 307 -11.70 7.21 12.80
CA ASP A 307 -11.82 6.62 11.45
C ASP A 307 -13.28 6.57 11.02
N LEU A 308 -14.18 6.17 11.92
CA LEU A 308 -15.62 6.15 11.66
C LEU A 308 -16.11 7.52 11.18
N ARG A 309 -15.88 8.58 11.98
CA ARG A 309 -16.31 9.94 11.62
C ARG A 309 -15.72 10.41 10.29
N HIS A 310 -14.47 10.04 10.03
CA HIS A 310 -13.80 10.38 8.78
C HIS A 310 -14.42 9.64 7.60
N TYR A 311 -14.70 8.34 7.73
CA TYR A 311 -15.33 7.55 6.67
C TYR A 311 -16.79 7.98 6.42
N GLU A 312 -17.54 8.35 7.45
CA GLU A 312 -18.87 8.96 7.33
C GLU A 312 -18.80 10.24 6.51
N TYR A 313 -17.92 11.17 6.89
CA TYR A 313 -17.70 12.41 6.16
C TYR A 313 -17.34 12.19 4.68
N LEU A 314 -16.40 11.28 4.39
CA LEU A 314 -16.01 10.99 3.01
C LEU A 314 -17.14 10.32 2.23
N SER A 315 -17.86 9.38 2.82
CA SER A 315 -18.99 8.71 2.17
C SER A 315 -20.07 9.72 1.76
N ASP A 316 -20.42 10.65 2.65
CA ASP A 316 -21.36 11.73 2.37
C ASP A 316 -20.83 12.68 1.30
N TYR A 317 -19.58 13.10 1.42
CA TYR A 317 -18.94 14.03 0.49
C TYR A 317 -18.89 13.49 -0.95
N PHE A 318 -18.55 12.21 -1.10
CA PHE A 318 -18.52 11.54 -2.41
C PHE A 318 -19.89 11.04 -2.88
N GLY A 319 -20.95 11.24 -2.09
CA GLY A 319 -22.31 10.84 -2.45
C GLY A 319 -22.52 9.33 -2.53
N LEU A 320 -21.79 8.55 -1.74
CA LEU A 320 -22.01 7.11 -1.64
C LEU A 320 -23.40 6.83 -1.03
N SER A 321 -24.05 5.77 -1.50
CA SER A 321 -25.37 5.32 -1.02
C SER A 321 -25.27 3.93 -0.37
N ASP A 322 -26.25 3.53 0.46
CA ASP A 322 -26.27 2.18 1.10
C ASP A 322 -24.91 1.78 1.71
N VAL A 323 -24.37 2.66 2.56
CA VAL A 323 -23.09 2.49 3.25
C VAL A 323 -23.32 2.09 4.70
N ASP A 324 -22.70 0.99 5.11
CA ASP A 324 -22.64 0.55 6.49
C ASP A 324 -21.22 0.72 7.06
N PHE A 325 -21.14 0.80 8.38
CA PHE A 325 -19.87 0.85 9.11
C PHE A 325 -19.82 -0.28 10.13
N ILE A 326 -18.70 -0.99 10.19
CA ILE A 326 -18.48 -2.08 11.13
C ILE A 326 -17.16 -1.89 11.87
N LYS A 327 -17.16 -2.07 13.18
CA LYS A 327 -15.92 -2.02 13.95
C LYS A 327 -15.05 -3.22 13.56
N SER A 328 -13.79 -2.99 13.20
CA SER A 328 -12.87 -4.03 12.71
C SER A 328 -12.71 -5.20 13.69
N SER A 329 -12.80 -4.95 14.99
CA SER A 329 -12.79 -5.99 16.03
C SER A 329 -13.99 -6.96 15.98
N SER A 330 -15.03 -6.65 15.21
CA SER A 330 -16.18 -7.54 14.97
C SER A 330 -15.91 -8.53 13.84
N LEU A 331 -14.89 -8.26 13.01
CA LEU A 331 -14.40 -9.16 11.97
C LEU A 331 -13.27 -9.99 12.56
N LEU A 332 -13.62 -11.16 13.09
CA LEU A 332 -12.75 -12.02 13.88
C LEU A 332 -11.79 -12.82 12.99
N PHE A 333 -10.90 -12.15 12.26
CA PHE A 333 -9.83 -12.81 11.52
C PHE A 333 -8.79 -13.35 12.50
N SER A 334 -8.35 -14.61 12.36
CA SER A 334 -7.45 -15.24 13.31
C SER A 334 -6.47 -16.26 12.70
N ILE A 335 -5.24 -16.26 13.19
CA ILE A 335 -4.15 -17.22 12.86
C ILE A 335 -4.29 -18.61 13.48
#